data_AF-A0A819HW31-F1
#
_entry.id   AF-A0A819HW31-F1
#
_cell.length_a   1.000
_cell.length_b   1.000
_cell.length_c   1.000
_cell.angle_alpha   90.00
_cell.angle_beta   90.00
_cell.angle_gamma   90.00
#
_symmetry.space_group_name_H-M   'P 1'
#
loop_
_entity.id
_entity.type
_entity.pdbx_description
1 polymer ?
#
loop_
_entity_poly.entity_id
_entity_poly.type
_entity_poly.pdbx_seq_one_letter_code
_entity_poly.pdbx_strand_id
1 'polypeptide(L)'
;MKSCTTKSDGLIPILEALGFVANAQPHLFHKHHDQLVHLVSKQQNVSAFHCLQQYYVASTIVNEGKTANEYLTILINILRQNTKMKNDIRKQIFHVCELIGVINKQALEVKRKDLVAFQTYAECRLLLDFIDGKKLSAENQEMLNQTRQEIVQMEKLVVKTGKDVQNVTKVVRRQEINVTNLNTRVKKVDTKLNNVNEELQVHASEIERIDAKTLSHVPTKWGDQVSKLLNHRADNDWRLLGKRFGYSTSELRHWSMQANPCMSLLNEWFMTYKADEATYGLVKMLD
;
A
#
# COMPACT_ATOMS: atom_id res chain seq x y z
N MET A 1 -39.79 23.99 4.93
CA MET A 1 -38.92 22.83 5.20
C MET A 1 -38.95 21.91 3.99
N LYS A 2 -37.89 21.93 3.17
CA LYS A 2 -37.79 21.05 1.99
C LYS A 2 -37.43 19.65 2.45
N SER A 3 -38.33 18.71 2.13
CA SER A 3 -38.13 17.27 2.17
C SER A 3 -36.86 16.90 1.40
N CYS A 4 -35.86 16.38 2.11
CA CYS A 4 -34.63 15.86 1.53
C CYS A 4 -34.82 14.38 1.21
N THR A 5 -35.50 14.09 0.10
CA THR A 5 -35.57 12.77 -0.52
C THR A 5 -34.54 12.74 -1.65
N THR A 6 -33.35 12.17 -1.43
CA THR A 6 -32.42 11.64 -2.46
C THR A 6 -31.10 11.19 -1.81
N LYS A 7 -31.03 9.95 -1.28
CA LYS A 7 -29.77 9.22 -1.01
C LYS A 7 -29.96 7.67 -0.99
N SER A 8 -31.02 7.11 -1.56
CA SER A 8 -31.27 5.65 -1.54
C SER A 8 -30.69 4.87 -2.72
N ASP A 9 -30.44 5.52 -3.86
CA ASP A 9 -30.30 4.76 -5.12
C ASP A 9 -28.90 4.15 -5.31
N GLY A 10 -27.88 4.70 -4.65
CA GLY A 10 -26.52 4.12 -4.66
C GLY A 10 -26.32 2.94 -3.70
N LEU A 11 -27.21 2.76 -2.71
CA LEU A 11 -27.10 1.69 -1.70
C LEU A 11 -27.64 0.34 -2.21
N ILE A 12 -28.60 0.37 -3.14
CA ILE A 12 -29.26 -0.83 -3.68
C ILE A 12 -28.26 -1.74 -4.42
N PRO A 13 -27.43 -1.25 -5.37
CA PRO A 13 -26.47 -2.11 -6.08
C PRO A 13 -25.38 -2.65 -5.16
N ILE A 14 -24.99 -1.89 -4.13
CA ILE A 14 -23.97 -2.30 -3.17
C ILE A 14 -24.48 -3.46 -2.32
N LEU A 15 -25.72 -3.39 -1.81
CA LEU A 15 -26.30 -4.45 -0.99
C LEU A 15 -26.57 -5.74 -1.79
N GLU A 16 -26.94 -5.61 -3.07
CA GLU A 16 -27.05 -6.75 -3.98
C GLU A 16 -25.70 -7.41 -4.23
N ALA A 17 -24.66 -6.62 -4.50
CA ALA A 17 -23.29 -7.12 -4.64
C ALA A 17 -22.80 -7.81 -3.36
N LEU A 18 -23.12 -7.24 -2.19
CA LEU A 18 -22.81 -7.82 -0.90
C LEU A 18 -23.53 -9.16 -0.66
N GLY A 19 -24.67 -9.41 -1.28
CA GLY A 19 -25.35 -10.72 -1.24
C GLY A 19 -24.47 -11.85 -1.79
N PHE A 20 -23.77 -11.61 -2.90
CA PHE A 20 -22.82 -12.59 -3.44
C PHE A 20 -21.64 -12.84 -2.49
N VAL A 21 -21.13 -11.79 -1.84
CA VAL A 21 -20.04 -11.91 -0.85
C VAL A 21 -20.53 -12.62 0.40
N ALA A 22 -21.75 -12.36 0.86
CA ALA A 22 -22.38 -13.00 2.01
C ALA A 22 -22.55 -14.50 1.82
N ASN A 23 -22.92 -14.91 0.59
CA ASN A 23 -22.96 -16.31 0.21
C ASN A 23 -21.55 -16.93 0.20
N ALA A 24 -20.59 -16.29 -0.46
CA ALA A 24 -19.25 -16.83 -0.65
C ALA A 24 -18.39 -16.85 0.64
N GLN A 25 -18.56 -15.84 1.50
CA GLN A 25 -17.73 -15.59 2.69
C GLN A 25 -18.58 -15.11 3.88
N PRO A 26 -19.49 -15.95 4.41
CA PRO A 26 -20.43 -15.55 5.46
C PRO A 26 -19.74 -15.05 6.75
N HIS A 27 -18.54 -15.53 7.05
CA HIS A 27 -17.77 -15.12 8.23
C HIS A 27 -17.49 -13.60 8.27
N LEU A 28 -17.34 -12.93 7.11
CA LEU A 28 -17.09 -11.48 7.05
C LEU A 28 -18.28 -10.64 7.52
N PHE A 29 -19.49 -11.22 7.51
CA PHE A 29 -20.74 -10.53 7.81
C PHE A 29 -21.13 -10.56 9.28
N HIS A 30 -20.44 -11.34 10.14
CA HIS A 30 -20.75 -11.40 11.58
C HIS A 30 -20.74 -10.02 12.24
N LYS A 31 -19.73 -9.20 11.96
CA LYS A 31 -19.61 -7.84 12.53
C LYS A 31 -20.64 -6.84 12.00
N HIS A 32 -21.30 -7.15 10.87
CA HIS A 32 -22.28 -6.28 10.22
C HIS A 32 -23.72 -6.81 10.37
N HIS A 33 -23.88 -7.92 11.09
CA HIS A 33 -25.14 -8.60 11.29
C HIS A 33 -26.22 -7.67 11.87
N ASP A 34 -25.93 -7.01 12.99
CA ASP A 34 -26.90 -6.15 13.67
C ASP A 34 -27.34 -4.97 12.80
N GLN A 35 -26.42 -4.44 11.97
CA GLN A 35 -26.72 -3.36 11.03
C GLN A 35 -27.68 -3.85 9.94
N LEU A 36 -27.45 -5.03 9.37
CA LEU A 36 -28.34 -5.62 8.37
C LEU A 36 -29.72 -5.93 8.98
N VAL A 37 -29.77 -6.50 10.18
CA VAL A 37 -31.03 -6.74 10.91
C VAL A 37 -31.76 -5.43 11.19
N HIS A 38 -31.06 -4.37 11.55
CA HIS A 38 -31.65 -3.05 11.76
C HIS A 38 -32.24 -2.46 10.48
N LEU A 39 -31.53 -2.55 9.35
CA LEU A 39 -32.01 -2.08 8.05
C LEU A 39 -33.28 -2.82 7.61
N VAL A 40 -33.32 -4.14 7.81
CA VAL A 40 -34.51 -4.94 7.52
C VAL A 40 -35.67 -4.60 8.46
N SER A 41 -35.42 -4.60 9.77
CA SER A 41 -36.47 -4.46 10.78
C SER A 41 -37.05 -3.05 10.89
N LYS A 42 -36.25 -2.00 10.68
CA LYS A 42 -36.70 -0.60 10.80
C LYS A 42 -37.03 0.05 9.47
N GLN A 43 -36.26 -0.26 8.43
CA GLN A 43 -36.37 0.43 7.14
C GLN A 43 -37.06 -0.44 6.08
N GLN A 44 -37.33 -1.72 6.36
CA GLN A 44 -37.94 -2.65 5.41
C GLN A 44 -37.21 -2.64 4.05
N ASN A 45 -35.88 -2.65 4.11
CA ASN A 45 -35.02 -2.63 2.94
C ASN A 45 -34.88 -4.05 2.35
N VAL A 46 -35.36 -4.24 1.13
CA VAL A 46 -35.41 -5.54 0.44
C VAL A 46 -34.00 -6.03 0.07
N SER A 47 -33.11 -5.16 -0.41
CA SER A 47 -31.74 -5.53 -0.76
C SER A 47 -30.92 -5.93 0.47
N ALA A 48 -31.15 -5.25 1.60
CA ALA A 48 -30.55 -5.66 2.88
C ALA A 48 -31.06 -7.05 3.32
N PHE A 49 -32.35 -7.34 3.08
CA PHE A 49 -32.90 -8.67 3.35
C PHE A 49 -32.30 -9.74 2.43
N HIS A 50 -32.12 -9.45 1.14
CA HIS A 50 -31.46 -10.36 0.22
C HIS A 50 -30.05 -10.72 0.71
N CYS A 51 -29.26 -9.73 1.15
CA CYS A 51 -27.95 -9.96 1.74
C CYS A 51 -28.03 -10.83 3.01
N LEU A 52 -29.02 -10.58 3.87
CA LEU A 52 -29.25 -11.34 5.10
C LEU A 52 -29.63 -12.81 4.82
N GLN A 53 -30.48 -13.04 3.80
CA GLN A 53 -30.84 -14.37 3.31
C GLN A 53 -29.60 -15.16 2.89
N GLN A 54 -28.78 -14.58 2.00
CA GLN A 54 -27.56 -15.23 1.51
C GLN A 54 -26.61 -15.54 2.67
N TYR A 55 -26.43 -14.59 3.60
CA TYR A 55 -25.61 -14.79 4.79
C TYR A 55 -26.12 -15.93 5.68
N TYR A 56 -27.41 -15.95 6.04
CA TYR A 56 -27.95 -16.96 6.95
C TYR A 56 -27.88 -18.36 6.36
N VAL A 57 -28.24 -18.51 5.09
CA VAL A 57 -28.23 -19.83 4.45
C VAL A 57 -26.80 -20.34 4.31
N ALA A 58 -25.89 -19.53 3.76
CA ALA A 58 -24.49 -19.91 3.62
C ALA A 58 -23.80 -20.16 4.97
N SER A 59 -24.07 -19.33 5.98
CA SER A 59 -23.54 -19.52 7.33
C SER A 59 -24.09 -20.79 7.99
N THR A 60 -25.36 -21.14 7.75
CA THR A 60 -25.94 -22.39 8.25
C THR A 60 -25.27 -23.60 7.61
N ILE A 61 -25.02 -23.56 6.29
CA ILE A 61 -24.30 -24.62 5.57
C ILE A 61 -22.88 -24.78 6.12
N VAL A 62 -22.12 -23.68 6.18
CA VAL A 62 -20.70 -23.69 6.61
C VAL A 62 -20.54 -24.15 8.05
N ASN A 63 -21.48 -23.83 8.93
CA ASN A 63 -21.44 -24.21 10.34
C ASN A 63 -22.22 -25.51 10.65
N GLU A 64 -22.54 -26.32 9.64
CA GLU A 64 -23.22 -27.62 9.79
C GLU A 64 -24.52 -27.51 10.62
N GLY A 65 -25.29 -26.45 10.40
CA GLY A 65 -26.58 -26.22 11.07
C GLY A 65 -26.50 -25.67 12.49
N LYS A 66 -25.33 -25.44 13.08
CA LYS A 66 -25.17 -24.95 14.48
C LYS A 66 -25.81 -23.58 14.72
N THR A 67 -25.79 -22.71 13.70
CA THR A 67 -26.33 -21.34 13.76
C THR A 67 -27.82 -21.26 13.38
N ALA A 68 -28.43 -22.36 12.93
CA ALA A 68 -29.80 -22.37 12.41
C ALA A 68 -30.83 -21.83 13.42
N ASN A 69 -30.73 -22.27 14.68
CA ASN A 69 -31.70 -21.90 15.73
C ASN A 69 -31.66 -20.39 16.05
N GLU A 70 -30.46 -19.80 16.06
CA GLU A 70 -30.25 -18.37 16.28
C GLU A 70 -30.88 -17.56 15.14
N TYR A 71 -30.55 -17.89 13.89
CA TYR A 71 -31.06 -17.18 12.72
C TYR A 71 -32.58 -17.29 12.59
N LEU A 72 -33.15 -18.48 12.82
CA LEU A 72 -34.61 -18.66 12.86
C LEU A 72 -35.27 -17.79 13.94
N THR A 73 -34.65 -17.69 15.12
CA THR A 73 -35.16 -16.82 16.20
C THR A 73 -35.18 -15.36 15.78
N ILE A 74 -34.12 -14.89 15.12
CA ILE A 74 -34.03 -13.51 14.64
C ILE A 74 -35.09 -13.23 13.57
N LEU A 75 -35.24 -14.13 12.59
CA LEU A 75 -36.26 -14.00 11.54
C LEU A 75 -37.68 -13.92 12.11
N ILE A 76 -38.00 -14.78 13.08
CA ILE A 76 -39.30 -14.76 13.76
C ILE A 76 -39.49 -13.47 14.57
N ASN A 77 -38.44 -12.97 15.23
CA ASN A 77 -38.51 -11.70 15.95
C ASN A 77 -38.74 -10.52 15.00
N ILE A 78 -38.13 -10.52 13.81
CA ILE A 78 -38.38 -9.51 12.77
C ILE A 78 -39.86 -9.52 12.35
N LEU A 79 -40.47 -10.71 12.17
CA LEU A 79 -41.89 -10.86 11.87
C LEU A 79 -42.78 -10.31 13.01
N ARG A 80 -42.44 -10.60 14.27
CA ARG A 80 -43.20 -10.15 15.44
C ARG A 80 -43.16 -8.63 15.61
N GLN A 81 -42.00 -8.02 15.41
CA GLN A 81 -41.81 -6.58 15.63
C GLN A 81 -42.47 -5.72 14.54
N ASN A 82 -42.81 -6.29 13.38
CA ASN A 82 -43.29 -5.54 12.22
C ASN A 82 -44.64 -6.06 11.71
N THR A 83 -45.71 -5.76 12.45
CA THR A 83 -47.08 -6.14 12.09
C THR A 83 -47.58 -5.55 10.76
N LYS A 84 -46.97 -4.45 10.29
CA LYS A 84 -47.23 -3.81 8.97
C LYS A 84 -46.09 -4.01 7.97
N MET A 85 -45.38 -5.14 8.02
CA MET A 85 -44.32 -5.46 7.06
C MET A 85 -44.87 -5.63 5.64
N LYS A 86 -44.15 -5.11 4.63
CA LYS A 86 -44.43 -5.37 3.21
C LYS A 86 -44.55 -6.88 2.94
N ASN A 87 -45.54 -7.27 2.14
CA ASN A 87 -45.79 -8.68 1.83
C ASN A 87 -44.55 -9.38 1.25
N ASP A 88 -43.79 -8.70 0.38
CA ASP A 88 -42.61 -9.32 -0.27
C ASP A 88 -41.53 -9.73 0.73
N ILE A 89 -41.20 -8.87 1.70
CA ILE A 89 -40.21 -9.19 2.73
C ILE A 89 -40.73 -10.30 3.64
N ARG A 90 -42.02 -10.28 3.97
CA ARG A 90 -42.64 -11.33 4.80
C ARG A 90 -42.55 -12.69 4.13
N LYS A 91 -42.88 -12.76 2.83
CA LYS A 91 -42.75 -13.96 2.00
C LYS A 91 -41.31 -14.46 1.98
N GLN A 92 -40.37 -13.55 1.74
CA GLN A 92 -38.95 -13.88 1.73
C GLN A 92 -38.48 -14.41 3.10
N ILE A 93 -38.93 -13.84 4.23
CA ILE A 93 -38.60 -14.36 5.56
C ILE A 93 -39.05 -15.81 5.74
N PHE A 94 -40.30 -16.14 5.38
CA PHE A 94 -40.77 -17.52 5.49
C PHE A 94 -39.98 -18.47 4.58
N HIS A 95 -39.64 -18.02 3.38
CA HIS A 95 -38.79 -18.78 2.47
C HIS A 95 -37.37 -19.00 3.02
N VAL A 96 -36.75 -18.01 3.69
CA VAL A 96 -35.46 -18.20 4.37
C VAL A 96 -35.57 -19.19 5.52
N CYS A 97 -36.66 -19.14 6.30
CA CYS A 97 -36.92 -20.14 7.33
C CYS A 97 -37.02 -21.56 6.74
N GLU A 98 -37.65 -21.69 5.57
CA GLU A 98 -37.74 -22.95 4.83
C GLU A 98 -36.36 -23.43 4.38
N LEU A 99 -35.56 -22.56 3.74
CA LEU A 99 -34.18 -22.86 3.32
C LEU A 99 -33.32 -23.37 4.48
N ILE A 100 -33.38 -22.69 5.63
CA ILE A 100 -32.69 -23.12 6.85
C ILE A 100 -33.25 -24.45 7.36
N GLY A 101 -34.56 -24.67 7.29
CA GLY A 101 -35.21 -25.90 7.71
C GLY A 101 -34.91 -27.11 6.83
N VAL A 102 -34.64 -26.91 5.53
CA VAL A 102 -34.14 -27.98 4.65
C VAL A 102 -32.75 -28.44 5.07
N ILE A 103 -31.89 -27.51 5.53
CA ILE A 103 -30.55 -27.82 6.04
C ILE A 103 -30.61 -28.43 7.45
N ASN A 104 -31.41 -27.84 8.34
CA ASN A 104 -31.56 -28.27 9.73
C ASN A 104 -33.04 -28.32 10.14
N LYS A 105 -33.66 -29.48 9.88
CA LYS A 105 -35.09 -29.71 10.18
C LYS A 105 -35.40 -29.61 11.68
N GLN A 106 -34.53 -30.14 12.53
CA GLN A 106 -34.72 -30.15 13.98
C GLN A 106 -34.79 -28.73 14.54
N ALA A 107 -33.93 -27.82 14.08
CA ALA A 107 -33.96 -26.42 14.50
C ALA A 107 -35.28 -25.73 14.11
N LEU A 108 -35.83 -26.03 12.93
CA LEU A 108 -37.11 -25.48 12.49
C LEU A 108 -38.30 -26.07 13.27
N GLU A 109 -38.28 -27.38 13.55
CA GLU A 109 -39.31 -28.06 14.35
C GLU A 109 -39.48 -27.42 15.75
N VAL A 110 -38.37 -27.03 16.40
CA VAL A 110 -38.40 -26.33 17.69
C VAL A 110 -39.15 -25.00 17.61
N LYS A 111 -39.10 -24.32 16.46
CA LYS A 111 -39.76 -23.03 16.21
C LYS A 111 -41.22 -23.14 15.77
N ARG A 112 -41.73 -24.35 15.60
CA ARG A 112 -43.11 -24.59 15.15
C ARG A 112 -44.14 -23.81 15.99
N LYS A 113 -44.03 -23.84 17.32
CA LYS A 113 -44.96 -23.12 18.23
C LYS A 113 -44.96 -21.62 17.99
N ASP A 114 -43.79 -21.04 17.71
CA ASP A 114 -43.66 -19.62 17.42
C ASP A 114 -44.27 -19.24 16.06
N LEU A 115 -44.22 -20.14 15.09
CA LEU A 115 -44.74 -19.95 13.73
C LEU A 115 -46.27 -20.09 13.65
N VAL A 116 -46.91 -20.85 14.56
CA VAL A 116 -48.38 -20.99 14.60
C VAL A 116 -49.08 -19.64 14.75
N ALA A 117 -48.45 -18.66 15.43
CA ALA A 117 -48.98 -17.30 15.53
C ALA A 117 -49.18 -16.60 14.16
N PHE A 118 -48.55 -17.11 13.11
CA PHE A 118 -48.57 -16.57 11.76
C PHE A 118 -49.33 -17.45 10.76
N GLN A 119 -50.08 -18.47 11.23
CA GLN A 119 -50.82 -19.43 10.38
C GLN A 119 -51.89 -18.80 9.45
N THR A 120 -52.23 -17.53 9.67
CA THR A 120 -53.13 -16.77 8.79
C THR A 120 -52.49 -16.48 7.42
N TYR A 121 -51.16 -16.46 7.34
CA TYR A 121 -50.42 -16.26 6.11
C TYR A 121 -50.20 -17.58 5.37
N ALA A 122 -50.44 -17.58 4.05
CA ALA A 122 -50.36 -18.77 3.23
C ALA A 122 -48.97 -19.41 3.27
N GLU A 123 -47.92 -18.60 3.21
CA GLU A 123 -46.52 -19.01 3.21
C GLU A 123 -46.11 -19.66 4.54
N CYS A 124 -46.68 -19.19 5.65
CA CYS A 124 -46.46 -19.80 6.95
C CYS A 124 -47.17 -21.16 7.07
N ARG A 125 -48.38 -21.30 6.49
CA ARG A 125 -49.06 -22.61 6.45
C ARG A 125 -48.24 -23.64 5.66
N LEU A 126 -47.67 -23.23 4.53
CA LEU A 126 -46.76 -24.08 3.75
C LEU A 126 -45.55 -24.53 4.59
N LEU A 127 -44.93 -23.59 5.31
CA LEU A 127 -43.82 -23.89 6.21
C LEU A 127 -44.22 -24.84 7.35
N LEU A 128 -45.41 -24.67 7.93
CA LEU A 128 -45.94 -25.56 8.98
C LEU A 128 -46.25 -26.96 8.43
N ASP A 129 -46.81 -27.06 7.22
CA ASP A 129 -47.06 -28.34 6.57
C ASP A 129 -45.76 -29.06 6.21
N PHE A 130 -44.71 -28.32 5.82
CA PHE A 130 -43.35 -28.83 5.65
C PHE A 130 -42.78 -29.39 6.96
N ILE A 131 -42.92 -28.67 8.07
CA ILE A 131 -42.52 -29.15 9.40
C ILE A 131 -43.27 -30.43 9.77
N ASP A 132 -44.59 -30.43 9.57
CA ASP A 132 -45.49 -31.55 9.92
C ASP A 132 -45.34 -32.77 8.99
N GLY A 133 -44.58 -32.66 7.89
CA GLY A 133 -44.38 -33.75 6.94
C GLY A 133 -45.66 -34.20 6.22
N LYS A 134 -46.66 -33.32 6.10
CA LYS A 134 -47.89 -33.63 5.36
C LYS A 134 -47.58 -33.79 3.87
N LYS A 135 -48.36 -34.63 3.16
CA LYS A 135 -48.28 -34.73 1.70
C LYS A 135 -48.53 -33.35 1.09
N LEU A 136 -47.47 -32.75 0.59
CA LEU A 136 -47.49 -31.44 -0.05
C LEU A 136 -48.20 -31.55 -1.41
N SER A 137 -48.90 -30.49 -1.83
CA SER A 137 -49.47 -30.41 -3.17
C SER A 137 -48.36 -30.47 -4.23
N ALA A 138 -48.72 -30.73 -5.50
CA ALA A 138 -47.74 -30.75 -6.59
C ALA A 138 -46.94 -29.43 -6.68
N GLU A 139 -47.62 -28.28 -6.51
CA GLU A 139 -47.00 -26.95 -6.47
C GLU A 139 -46.00 -26.80 -5.32
N ASN A 140 -46.33 -27.33 -4.14
CA ASN A 140 -45.45 -27.29 -2.98
C ASN A 140 -44.24 -28.22 -3.15
N GLN A 141 -44.41 -29.35 -3.82
CA GLN A 141 -43.32 -30.27 -4.13
C GLN A 141 -42.34 -29.65 -5.15
N GLU A 142 -42.86 -28.91 -6.13
CA GLU A 142 -42.06 -28.16 -7.09
C GLU A 142 -41.28 -27.03 -6.41
N MET A 143 -41.93 -26.26 -5.54
CA MET A 143 -41.28 -25.24 -4.72
C MET A 143 -40.14 -25.82 -3.88
N LEU A 144 -40.35 -26.95 -3.20
CA LEU A 144 -39.29 -27.62 -2.43
C LEU A 144 -38.12 -28.09 -3.29
N ASN A 145 -38.40 -28.60 -4.49
CA ASN A 145 -37.36 -29.02 -5.41
C ASN A 145 -36.52 -27.81 -5.87
N GLN A 146 -37.17 -26.67 -6.12
CA GLN A 146 -36.49 -25.42 -6.44
C GLN A 146 -35.62 -24.94 -5.26
N THR A 147 -36.17 -24.92 -4.05
CA THR A 147 -35.44 -24.60 -2.80
C THR A 147 -34.20 -25.48 -2.62
N ARG A 148 -34.31 -26.79 -2.88
CA ARG A 148 -33.17 -27.72 -2.84
C ARG A 148 -32.11 -27.40 -3.90
N GLN A 149 -32.51 -27.05 -5.11
CA GLN A 149 -31.57 -26.68 -6.17
C GLN A 149 -30.81 -25.40 -5.81
N GLU A 150 -31.47 -24.42 -5.21
CA GLU A 150 -30.83 -23.18 -4.73
C GLU A 150 -29.76 -23.49 -3.66
N ILE A 151 -30.05 -24.36 -2.70
CA ILE A 151 -29.08 -24.80 -1.69
C ILE A 151 -27.85 -25.45 -2.37
N VAL A 152 -28.06 -26.36 -3.31
CA VAL A 152 -26.97 -27.02 -4.03
C VAL A 152 -26.12 -26.01 -4.82
N GLN A 153 -26.72 -24.97 -5.38
CA GLN A 153 -25.98 -23.90 -6.06
C GLN A 153 -25.15 -23.08 -5.07
N MET A 154 -25.72 -22.72 -3.92
CA MET A 154 -24.99 -22.02 -2.85
C MET A 154 -23.82 -22.85 -2.32
N GLU A 155 -24.02 -24.13 -2.05
CA GLU A 155 -22.95 -25.04 -1.64
C GLU A 155 -21.80 -25.09 -2.64
N LYS A 156 -22.09 -25.21 -3.94
CA LYS A 156 -21.07 -25.20 -5.00
C LYS A 156 -20.26 -23.90 -5.00
N LEU A 157 -20.92 -22.76 -4.85
CA LEU A 157 -20.27 -21.45 -4.80
C LEU A 157 -19.40 -21.29 -3.56
N VAL A 158 -19.89 -21.71 -2.39
CA VAL A 158 -19.14 -21.71 -1.12
C VAL A 158 -17.88 -22.57 -1.24
N VAL A 159 -18.00 -23.80 -1.77
CA VAL A 159 -16.85 -24.71 -1.92
C VAL A 159 -15.83 -24.15 -2.92
N LYS A 160 -16.27 -23.63 -4.07
CA LYS A 160 -15.37 -23.02 -5.06
C LYS A 160 -14.62 -21.83 -4.46
N THR A 161 -15.34 -20.92 -3.81
CA THR A 161 -14.75 -19.74 -3.17
C THR A 161 -13.78 -20.16 -2.06
N GLY A 162 -14.11 -21.19 -1.28
CA GLY A 162 -13.21 -21.74 -0.26
C GLY A 162 -11.87 -22.19 -0.85
N LYS A 163 -11.87 -22.84 -2.02
CA LYS A 163 -10.63 -23.21 -2.73
C LYS A 163 -9.86 -21.98 -3.24
N ASP A 164 -10.56 -21.00 -3.80
CA ASP A 164 -9.93 -19.78 -4.31
C ASP A 164 -9.26 -18.97 -3.19
N VAL A 165 -9.92 -18.84 -2.03
CA VAL A 165 -9.36 -18.20 -0.83
C VAL A 165 -8.08 -18.91 -0.37
N GLN A 166 -8.09 -20.25 -0.29
CA GLN A 166 -6.89 -21.01 0.07
C GLN A 166 -5.72 -20.77 -0.89
N ASN A 167 -5.99 -20.64 -2.18
CA ASN A 167 -4.97 -20.32 -3.19
C ASN A 167 -4.41 -18.91 -3.00
N VAL A 168 -5.28 -17.91 -2.79
CA VAL A 168 -4.86 -16.52 -2.52
C VAL A 168 -4.02 -16.45 -1.25
N THR A 169 -4.42 -17.12 -0.17
CA THR A 169 -3.63 -17.17 1.08
C THR A 169 -2.23 -17.73 0.86
N LYS A 170 -2.07 -18.76 0.02
CA LYS A 170 -0.75 -19.32 -0.32
C LYS A 170 0.11 -18.31 -1.08
N VAL A 171 -0.47 -17.57 -2.03
CA VAL A 171 0.24 -16.53 -2.80
C VAL A 171 0.68 -15.39 -1.89
N VAL A 172 -0.20 -14.89 -1.02
CA VAL A 172 0.10 -13.80 -0.08
C VAL A 172 1.26 -14.18 0.85
N ARG A 173 1.26 -15.40 1.42
CA ARG A 173 2.38 -15.88 2.26
C ARG A 173 3.72 -15.91 1.50
N ARG A 174 3.71 -16.31 0.22
CA ARG A 174 4.94 -16.27 -0.61
C ARG A 174 5.40 -14.84 -0.85
N GLN A 175 4.47 -13.92 -1.11
CA GLN A 175 4.79 -12.51 -1.31
C GLN A 175 5.38 -11.88 -0.04
N GLU A 176 4.84 -12.20 1.13
CA GLU A 176 5.36 -11.72 2.42
C GLU A 176 6.83 -12.12 2.66
N ILE A 177 7.18 -13.37 2.34
CA ILE A 177 8.57 -13.85 2.40
C ILE A 177 9.45 -13.08 1.40
N ASN A 178 8.98 -12.89 0.17
CA ASN A 178 9.73 -12.16 -0.86
C ASN A 178 9.99 -10.70 -0.47
N VAL A 179 9.00 -10.01 0.07
CA VAL A 179 9.13 -8.62 0.56
C VAL A 179 10.12 -8.55 1.72
N THR A 180 10.07 -9.51 2.65
CA THR A 180 11.03 -9.58 3.76
C THR A 180 12.46 -9.77 3.26
N ASN A 181 12.66 -10.63 2.27
CA ASN A 181 13.96 -10.84 1.63
C ASN A 181 14.44 -9.61 0.83
N LEU A 182 13.53 -8.88 0.18
CA LEU A 182 13.88 -7.62 -0.49
C LEU A 182 14.30 -6.55 0.52
N ASN A 183 13.56 -6.39 1.63
CA ASN A 183 13.89 -5.43 2.68
C ASN A 183 15.28 -5.69 3.29
N THR A 184 15.63 -6.96 3.53
CA THR A 184 16.98 -7.30 4.03
C THR A 184 18.07 -6.99 3.00
N ARG A 185 17.81 -7.19 1.71
CA ARG A 185 18.74 -6.80 0.63
C ARG A 185 18.89 -5.29 0.52
N VAL A 186 17.80 -4.53 0.58
CA VAL A 186 17.82 -3.06 0.55
C VAL A 186 18.65 -2.51 1.70
N LYS A 187 18.41 -2.98 2.93
CA LYS A 187 19.22 -2.60 4.10
C LYS A 187 20.72 -2.83 3.90
N LYS A 188 21.11 -3.96 3.30
CA LYS A 188 22.53 -4.23 2.98
C LYS A 188 23.10 -3.26 1.95
N VAL A 189 22.29 -2.86 0.95
CA VAL A 189 22.70 -1.86 -0.04
C VAL A 189 22.85 -0.50 0.61
N ASP A 190 21.92 -0.08 1.47
CA ASP A 190 22.01 1.19 2.20
C ASP A 190 23.28 1.26 3.06
N THR A 191 23.62 0.17 3.77
CA THR A 191 24.87 0.13 4.54
C THR A 191 26.11 0.27 3.64
N LYS A 192 26.13 -0.40 2.48
CA LYS A 192 27.24 -0.26 1.53
C LYS A 192 27.34 1.15 0.96
N LEU A 193 26.21 1.78 0.66
CA LEU A 193 26.16 3.15 0.15
C LEU A 193 26.74 4.15 1.17
N ASN A 194 26.38 3.99 2.45
CA ASN A 194 26.90 4.81 3.53
C ASN A 194 28.42 4.68 3.65
N ASN A 195 28.95 3.45 3.62
CA ASN A 195 30.40 3.22 3.68
C ASN A 195 31.13 3.88 2.49
N VAL A 196 30.61 3.74 1.27
CA VAL A 196 31.19 4.38 0.08
C VAL A 196 31.17 5.90 0.21
N ASN A 197 30.09 6.47 0.76
CA ASN A 197 30.01 7.91 0.99
C ASN A 197 31.06 8.39 2.00
N GLU A 198 31.31 7.63 3.08
CA GLU A 198 32.37 7.93 4.04
C GLU A 198 33.76 7.87 3.38
N GLU A 199 34.05 6.85 2.57
CA GLU A 199 35.31 6.74 1.82
C GLU A 199 35.51 7.91 0.85
N LEU A 200 34.45 8.34 0.15
CA LEU A 200 34.49 9.51 -0.73
C LEU A 200 34.81 10.81 0.02
N GLN A 201 34.27 11.00 1.23
CA GLN A 201 34.59 12.18 2.05
C GLN A 201 36.07 12.18 2.45
N VAL A 202 36.61 11.04 2.85
CA VAL A 202 38.05 10.91 3.18
C VAL A 202 38.92 11.23 1.97
N HIS A 203 38.58 10.70 0.80
CA HIS A 203 39.32 10.99 -0.44
C HIS A 203 39.19 12.45 -0.86
N ALA A 204 38.02 13.07 -0.71
CA ALA A 204 37.84 14.49 -1.00
C ALA A 204 38.76 15.37 -0.13
N SER A 205 38.81 15.12 1.18
CA SER A 205 39.71 15.84 2.09
C SER A 205 41.19 15.61 1.76
N GLU A 206 41.56 14.39 1.34
CA GLU A 206 42.93 14.11 0.94
C GLU A 206 43.31 14.80 -0.39
N ILE A 207 42.39 14.89 -1.33
CA ILE A 207 42.58 15.68 -2.57
C ILE A 207 42.76 17.16 -2.22
N GLU A 208 41.91 17.74 -1.37
CA GLU A 208 42.07 19.13 -0.93
C GLU A 208 43.42 19.37 -0.25
N ARG A 209 43.90 18.40 0.54
CA ARG A 209 45.23 18.45 1.17
C ARG A 209 46.36 18.42 0.14
N ILE A 210 46.22 17.62 -0.92
CA ILE A 210 47.19 17.54 -2.01
C ILE A 210 47.18 18.83 -2.85
N ASP A 211 45.99 19.34 -3.21
CA ASP A 211 45.84 20.61 -3.93
C ASP A 211 46.48 21.77 -3.16
N ALA A 212 46.25 21.86 -1.84
CA ALA A 212 46.88 22.87 -0.99
C ALA A 212 48.42 22.80 -0.96
N LYS A 213 49.00 21.60 -1.18
CA LYS A 213 50.47 21.39 -1.20
C LYS A 213 51.10 21.53 -2.59
N THR A 214 50.30 21.57 -3.65
CA THR A 214 50.78 21.50 -5.05
C THR A 214 50.60 22.81 -5.82
N LEU A 215 49.93 23.81 -5.24
CA LEU A 215 49.75 25.11 -5.88
C LEU A 215 51.06 25.91 -5.91
N SER A 216 51.51 26.24 -7.14
CA SER A 216 52.38 27.37 -7.42
C SER A 216 51.85 28.61 -6.69
N HIS A 217 52.72 29.28 -5.93
CA HIS A 217 52.36 30.50 -5.18
C HIS A 217 52.09 31.70 -6.11
N VAL A 218 52.31 31.52 -7.40
CA VAL A 218 52.08 32.48 -8.46
C VAL A 218 50.68 32.28 -9.05
N PRO A 219 49.86 33.34 -9.23
CA PRO A 219 48.58 33.24 -9.91
C PRO A 219 48.73 32.61 -11.32
N THR A 220 48.13 31.42 -11.52
CA THR A 220 48.48 30.50 -12.63
C THR A 220 48.37 31.13 -14.02
N LYS A 221 47.29 31.87 -14.30
CA LYS A 221 47.08 32.49 -15.62
C LYS A 221 48.08 33.60 -15.95
N TRP A 222 48.49 34.37 -14.94
CA TRP A 222 49.43 35.48 -15.10
C TRP A 222 50.87 34.94 -15.15
N GLY A 223 51.23 34.04 -14.24
CA GLY A 223 52.56 33.43 -14.19
C GLY A 223 52.90 32.71 -15.49
N ASP A 224 51.97 31.99 -16.09
CA ASP A 224 52.18 31.32 -17.38
C ASP A 224 52.45 32.31 -18.53
N GLN A 225 51.77 33.46 -18.54
CA GLN A 225 51.97 34.49 -19.56
C GLN A 225 53.33 35.17 -19.40
N VAL A 226 53.70 35.52 -18.16
CA VAL A 226 55.00 36.15 -17.86
C VAL A 226 56.14 35.18 -18.16
N SER A 227 56.03 33.92 -17.76
CA SER A 227 57.05 32.91 -18.05
C SER A 227 57.22 32.65 -19.54
N LYS A 228 56.14 32.70 -20.35
CA LYS A 228 56.27 32.63 -21.81
C LYS A 228 57.09 33.79 -22.36
N LEU A 229 56.88 35.02 -21.86
CA LEU A 229 57.64 36.19 -22.33
C LEU A 229 59.10 36.15 -21.88
N LEU A 230 59.35 35.83 -20.61
CA LEU A 230 60.67 35.98 -20.00
C LEU A 230 61.58 34.77 -20.14
N ASN A 231 61.09 33.59 -20.53
CA ASN A 231 61.95 32.42 -20.79
C ASN A 231 62.62 32.46 -22.18
N HIS A 232 62.29 33.44 -23.02
CA HIS A 232 63.03 33.68 -24.25
C HIS A 232 64.35 34.39 -23.96
N ARG A 233 65.44 33.94 -24.61
CA ARG A 233 66.76 34.53 -24.42
C ARG A 233 66.78 35.96 -24.97
N ALA A 234 66.82 36.91 -24.06
CA ALA A 234 66.93 38.33 -24.35
C ALA A 234 67.79 39.01 -23.25
N ASP A 235 68.18 40.26 -23.48
CA ASP A 235 68.94 41.04 -22.49
C ASP A 235 68.09 41.39 -21.25
N ASN A 236 66.77 41.36 -21.39
CA ASN A 236 65.77 41.65 -20.36
C ASN A 236 64.97 40.41 -19.92
N ASP A 237 65.57 39.23 -19.99
CA ASP A 237 64.89 37.98 -19.64
C ASP A 237 64.82 37.72 -18.12
N TRP A 238 64.27 36.57 -17.73
CA TRP A 238 64.05 36.21 -16.32
C TRP A 238 65.32 36.30 -15.45
N ARG A 239 66.52 36.20 -16.04
CA ARG A 239 67.79 36.30 -15.30
C ARG A 239 68.05 37.73 -14.83
N LEU A 240 67.64 38.74 -15.61
CA LEU A 240 67.71 40.14 -15.19
C LEU A 240 66.75 40.39 -14.04
N LEU A 241 65.53 39.86 -14.14
CA LEU A 241 64.53 39.97 -13.08
C LEU A 241 65.03 39.35 -11.78
N GLY A 242 65.61 38.15 -11.85
CA GLY A 242 66.17 37.49 -10.67
C GLY A 242 67.32 38.25 -10.01
N LYS A 243 68.17 38.91 -10.80
CA LYS A 243 69.19 39.82 -10.25
C LYS A 243 68.57 41.03 -9.57
N ARG A 244 67.51 41.62 -10.12
CA ARG A 244 66.79 42.75 -9.50
C ARG A 244 66.10 42.33 -8.19
N PHE A 245 65.62 41.10 -8.12
CA PHE A 245 65.12 40.49 -6.89
C PHE A 245 66.20 40.18 -5.85
N GLY A 246 67.48 40.35 -6.19
CA GLY A 246 68.61 40.15 -5.27
C GLY A 246 69.12 38.71 -5.22
N TYR A 247 68.67 37.83 -6.11
CA TYR A 247 69.16 36.45 -6.16
C TYR A 247 70.59 36.37 -6.72
N SER A 248 71.36 35.45 -6.15
CA SER A 248 72.75 35.19 -6.49
C SER A 248 72.90 34.45 -7.83
N THR A 249 74.09 34.56 -8.43
CA THR A 249 74.42 33.83 -9.67
C THR A 249 74.26 32.31 -9.53
N SER A 250 74.48 31.75 -8.33
CA SER A 250 74.26 30.32 -8.05
C SER A 250 72.79 29.92 -8.11
N GLU A 251 71.89 30.73 -7.56
CA GLU A 251 70.44 30.46 -7.58
C GLU A 251 69.89 30.56 -9.00
N LEU A 252 70.31 31.59 -9.75
CA LEU A 252 69.95 31.72 -11.16
C LEU A 252 70.46 30.52 -11.98
N ARG A 253 71.68 30.04 -11.71
CA ARG A 253 72.19 28.83 -12.38
C ARG A 253 71.34 27.61 -12.03
N HIS A 254 70.90 27.46 -10.79
CA HIS A 254 70.04 26.36 -10.38
C HIS A 254 68.69 26.38 -11.13
N TRP A 255 68.01 27.53 -11.17
CA TRP A 255 66.74 27.65 -11.89
C TRP A 255 66.86 27.50 -13.40
N SER A 256 68.02 27.80 -13.98
CA SER A 256 68.25 27.56 -15.42
C SER A 256 68.16 26.09 -15.84
N MET A 257 68.25 25.15 -14.89
CA MET A 257 68.10 23.71 -15.13
C MET A 257 66.65 23.23 -15.05
N GLN A 258 65.72 24.08 -14.61
CA GLN A 258 64.31 23.72 -14.46
C GLN A 258 63.58 23.82 -15.80
N ALA A 259 62.48 23.07 -15.95
CA ALA A 259 61.67 23.10 -17.17
C ALA A 259 61.05 24.49 -17.46
N ASN A 260 60.81 25.29 -16.41
CA ASN A 260 60.32 26.66 -16.51
C ASN A 260 61.06 27.57 -15.51
N PRO A 261 62.25 28.09 -15.89
CA PRO A 261 63.11 28.87 -15.00
C PRO A 261 62.45 30.12 -14.43
N CYS A 262 61.70 30.88 -15.25
CA CYS A 262 60.95 32.05 -14.81
C CYS A 262 59.87 31.69 -13.77
N MET A 263 59.12 30.60 -13.98
CA MET A 263 58.08 30.18 -13.03
C MET A 263 58.70 29.71 -11.71
N SER A 264 59.85 29.03 -11.74
CA SER A 264 60.56 28.64 -10.52
C SER A 264 61.01 29.85 -9.71
N LEU A 265 61.55 30.87 -10.36
CA LEU A 265 61.92 32.14 -9.72
C LEU A 265 60.71 32.86 -9.13
N LEU A 266 59.61 32.97 -9.90
CA LEU A 266 58.40 33.65 -9.42
C LEU A 266 57.77 32.89 -8.26
N ASN A 267 57.80 31.55 -8.28
CA ASN A 267 57.33 30.75 -7.15
C ASN A 267 58.12 31.02 -5.88
N GLU A 268 59.45 31.09 -5.96
CA GLU A 268 60.28 31.41 -4.80
C GLU A 268 59.98 32.81 -4.27
N TRP A 269 59.83 33.80 -5.17
CA TRP A 269 59.50 35.17 -4.80
C TRP A 269 58.14 35.26 -4.09
N PHE A 270 57.10 34.64 -4.66
CA PHE A 270 55.75 34.63 -4.08
C PHE A 270 55.63 33.71 -2.85
N MET A 271 56.56 32.80 -2.62
CA MET A 271 56.70 32.08 -1.34
C MET A 271 57.34 32.97 -0.26
N THR A 272 58.34 33.76 -0.63
CA THR A 272 59.14 34.54 0.31
C THR A 272 58.39 35.77 0.83
N TYR A 273 57.50 36.34 0.02
CA TYR A 273 56.71 37.54 0.35
C TYR A 273 55.21 37.24 0.35
N LYS A 274 54.42 37.92 1.19
CA LYS A 274 52.95 37.82 1.13
C LYS A 274 52.47 38.31 -0.25
N ALA A 275 51.38 37.73 -0.79
CA ALA A 275 51.01 37.88 -2.20
C ALA A 275 50.84 39.35 -2.67
N ASP A 276 50.35 40.23 -1.81
CA ASP A 276 50.22 41.67 -2.02
C ASP A 276 51.58 42.40 -2.03
N GLU A 277 52.46 42.06 -1.09
CA GLU A 277 53.84 42.56 -1.02
C GLU A 277 54.70 42.06 -2.19
N ALA A 278 54.50 40.80 -2.61
CA ALA A 278 55.18 40.18 -3.73
C ALA A 278 54.84 40.90 -5.06
N THR A 279 53.56 41.25 -5.24
CA THR A 279 53.07 41.95 -6.43
C THR A 279 53.56 43.40 -6.44
N TYR A 280 53.49 44.11 -5.31
CA TYR A 280 54.02 45.48 -5.19
C TYR A 280 55.53 45.53 -5.40
N GLY A 281 56.28 44.61 -4.79
CA GLY A 281 57.72 44.48 -4.95
C GLY A 281 58.13 44.20 -6.39
N LEU A 282 57.39 43.35 -7.10
CA LEU A 282 57.60 43.09 -8.52
C LEU A 282 57.44 44.37 -9.35
N VAL A 283 56.35 45.11 -9.18
CA VAL A 283 56.11 46.36 -9.94
C VAL A 283 57.24 47.37 -9.69
N LYS A 284 57.63 47.58 -8.43
CA LYS A 284 58.72 48.49 -8.07
C LYS A 284 60.08 48.12 -8.70
N MET A 285 60.31 46.82 -8.93
CA MET A 285 61.56 46.34 -9.56
C MET A 285 61.51 46.39 -11.09
N LEU A 286 60.34 46.62 -11.68
CA LEU A 286 60.14 46.77 -13.12
C LEU A 286 60.14 48.24 -13.56
N ASP A 287 59.74 49.17 -12.68
CA ASP A 287 59.93 50.62 -12.82
C ASP A 287 61.42 51.02 -12.86
#